data_AF-A0A353TF53-F1
#
_entry.id   AF-A0A353TF53-F1
#
_cell.length_a   1.000
_cell.length_b   1.000
_cell.length_c   1.000
_cell.angle_alpha   90.00
_cell.angle_beta   90.00
_cell.angle_gamma   90.00
#
_symmetry.space_group_name_H-M   'P 1'
#
loop_
_entity.id
_entity.type
_entity.pdbx_description
1 polymer ?
#
loop_
_entity_poly.entity_id
_entity_poly.type
_entity_poly.pdbx_seq_one_letter_code
_entity_poly.pdbx_strand_id
1 'polypeptide(L)' 'MLYPIFTILPAAVCVFWIFLLLVDKQKNRSKKFFILLLIFILVNFIAHAAFFNHKYELYTVLDSIWVFTSLL' A
#
# COMPACT_ATOMS: atom_id res chain seq x y z
N MET A 1 -1.50 9.61 21.93
CA MET A 1 -0.38 9.07 21.11
C MET A 1 -0.57 7.57 20.85
N LEU A 2 -1.52 7.22 19.97
CA LEU A 2 -1.60 5.93 19.24
C LEU A 2 -1.71 6.15 17.71
N TYR A 3 -1.74 7.42 17.28
CA TYR A 3 -1.87 7.84 15.88
C TYR A 3 -0.89 7.16 14.91
N PRO A 4 0.40 6.93 15.24
CA PRO A 4 1.32 6.26 14.32
C PRO A 4 0.91 4.82 14.01
N ILE A 5 0.31 4.12 14.97
CA ILE A 5 -0.13 2.73 14.81
C ILE A 5 -1.38 2.67 13.92
N PHE A 6 -2.34 3.58 14.13
CA PHE A 6 -3.54 3.64 13.30
C PHE A 6 -3.25 4.07 11.86
N THR A 7 -2.21 4.88 11.64
CA THR A 7 -1.82 5.32 10.29
C THR A 7 -1.13 4.23 9.48
N ILE A 8 -0.41 3.31 10.12
CA ILE A 8 0.26 2.18 9.43
C ILE A 8 -0.61 0.92 9.33
N LEU A 9 -1.65 0.79 10.16
CA LEU A 9 -2.52 -0.39 10.21
C LEU A 9 -3.10 -0.79 8.84
N PRO A 10 -3.58 0.13 7.98
CA PRO A 10 -4.06 -0.24 6.65
C PRO A 10 -2.98 -0.88 5.76
N ALA A 11 -1.74 -0.38 5.83
CA ALA A 11 -0.61 -0.95 5.11
C ALA A 11 -0.30 -2.38 5.62
N ALA A 12 -0.35 -2.61 6.93
CA ALA A 12 -0.16 -3.93 7.51
C ALA A 12 -1.22 -4.95 7.04
N VAL A 13 -2.49 -4.52 6.94
CA VAL A 13 -3.58 -5.35 6.40
C VAL A 13 -3.33 -5.70 4.94
N CYS A 14 -2.88 -4.76 4.12
CA CYS A 14 -2.51 -5.05 2.72
C CYS A 14 -1.38 -6.09 2.62
N VAL A 15 -0.31 -5.96 3.41
CA VAL A 15 0.79 -6.93 3.43
C VAL A 15 0.29 -8.33 3.82
N PHE A 16 -0.58 -8.42 4.83
CA PHE A 16 -1.19 -9.68 5.25
C PHE A 16 -1.96 -10.35 4.11
N TRP A 17 -2.81 -9.62 3.40
CA TRP A 17 -3.56 -10.17 2.27
C TRP A 17 -2.69 -10.55 1.08
N ILE A 18 -1.69 -9.74 0.74
CA ILE A 18 -0.72 -10.06 -0.32
C ILE A 18 -0.02 -11.38 0.03
N PHE A 19 0.43 -11.54 1.27
CA PHE A 19 1.08 -12.77 1.72
C PHE A 19 0.16 -13.99 1.60
N LEU A 20 -1.08 -13.91 2.09
CA LEU A 20 -2.04 -15.01 1.96
C LEU A 20 -2.30 -15.40 0.50
N LEU A 21 -2.46 -14.41 -0.37
CA LEU A 21 -2.66 -14.65 -1.79
C LEU A 21 -1.41 -15.27 -2.44
N LEU A 22 -0.21 -14.89 -2.03
CA LEU A 22 1.02 -15.51 -2.55
C LEU A 22 1.19 -16.97 -2.11
N VAL A 23 0.79 -17.31 -0.88
CA VAL A 23 0.88 -18.69 -0.36
C VAL A 23 -0.16 -19.61 -1.02
N ASP A 24 -1.33 -19.08 -1.38
CA ASP A 24 -2.34 -19.85 -2.08
C ASP A 24 -1.82 -20.33 -3.45
N LYS A 25 -1.89 -21.64 -3.70
CA LYS A 25 -1.35 -22.28 -4.91
C LYS A 25 -2.29 -22.19 -6.11
N GLN A 26 -3.51 -21.66 -5.94
CA GLN A 26 -4.43 -21.49 -7.06
C GLN A 26 -3.87 -20.50 -8.09
N LYS A 27 -3.74 -20.97 -9.34
CA LYS A 27 -3.33 -20.16 -10.48
C LYS A 27 -4.55 -19.49 -11.09
N ASN A 28 -4.89 -18.30 -10.59
CA ASN A 28 -5.95 -17.47 -11.15
C ASN A 28 -5.36 -16.14 -11.66
N ARG A 29 -5.73 -15.72 -12.88
CA ARG A 29 -5.30 -14.45 -13.47
C ARG A 29 -5.82 -13.26 -12.67
N SER A 30 -7.08 -13.31 -12.24
CA SER A 30 -7.72 -12.27 -11.43
C SER A 30 -7.01 -12.09 -10.09
N LYS A 31 -6.53 -13.19 -9.50
CA LYS A 31 -5.73 -13.16 -8.27
C LYS A 31 -4.41 -12.41 -8.45
N LYS A 32 -3.70 -12.63 -9.56
CA LYS A 32 -2.46 -11.89 -9.85
C LYS A 32 -2.74 -10.39 -10.00
N PHE A 33 -3.81 -10.02 -10.71
CA PHE A 33 -4.23 -8.62 -10.81
C PHE A 33 -4.61 -8.03 -9.46
N PHE A 34 -5.30 -8.81 -8.61
CA PHE A 34 -5.66 -8.37 -7.28
C PHE A 34 -4.43 -8.16 -6.38
N ILE A 35 -3.42 -9.02 -6.47
CA ILE A 35 -2.13 -8.80 -5.77
C ILE A 35 -1.47 -7.51 -6.25
N LEU A 36 -1.43 -7.25 -7.56
CA LEU A 36 -0.88 -6.00 -8.10
C LEU A 36 -1.64 -4.77 -7.60
N LEU A 37 -2.98 -4.83 -7.59
CA LEU A 37 -3.83 -3.78 -7.04
C LEU A 37 -3.54 -3.55 -5.56
N LEU A 38 -3.40 -4.62 -4.76
CA LEU A 38 -3.08 -4.51 -3.34
C LEU A 38 -1.69 -3.92 -3.09
N ILE A 39 -0.69 -4.23 -3.93
CA ILE A 39 0.64 -3.60 -3.87
C ILE A 39 0.51 -2.10 -4.13
N PHE A 40 -0.28 -1.71 -5.12
CA PHE A 40 -0.52 -0.32 -5.43
C PHE A 40 -1.20 0.43 -4.27
N ILE A 41 -2.26 -0.16 -3.69
CA ILE A 41 -2.94 0.37 -2.51
C ILE A 41 -2.00 0.44 -1.29
N LEU A 42 -1.11 -0.54 -1.13
CA LEU A 42 -0.12 -0.56 -0.05
C LEU A 42 0.81 0.65 -0.11
N VAL A 43 1.33 0.98 -1.30
CA VAL A 43 2.18 2.17 -1.49
C VAL A 43 1.43 3.44 -1.09
N ASN A 44 0.15 3.54 -1.46
CA ASN A 44 -0.68 4.68 -1.09
C ASN A 44 -0.89 4.79 0.44
N PHE A 45 -1.16 3.68 1.12
CA PHE A 45 -1.29 3.69 2.58
C PHE A 45 0.02 4.05 3.28
N ILE A 46 1.17 3.67 2.72
CA ILE A 46 2.48 4.09 3.24
C ILE A 46 2.68 5.60 3.03
N ALA A 47 2.27 6.16 1.88
CA ALA A 47 2.31 7.60 1.63
C ALA A 47 1.45 8.38 2.61
N HIS A 48 0.21 7.95 2.84
CA HIS A 48 -0.68 8.53 3.85
C HIS A 48 -0.08 8.42 5.25
N ALA A 49 0.52 7.28 5.62
CA ALA A 49 1.18 7.12 6.89
C ALA A 49 2.37 8.07 7.05
N ALA A 50 3.17 8.27 5.99
CA ALA A 50 4.28 9.23 5.98
C ALA A 50 3.77 10.67 6.19
N PHE A 51 2.69 11.06 5.49
CA PHE A 51 2.07 12.38 5.64
C PHE A 51 1.59 12.63 7.08
N PHE A 52 0.80 11.72 7.66
CA PHE A 52 0.26 11.90 9.02
C PHE A 52 1.34 11.80 10.11
N ASN A 53 2.44 11.09 9.87
CA ASN A 53 3.60 11.06 10.76
C ASN A 53 4.62 12.18 10.45
N HIS A 54 4.25 13.18 9.64
CA HIS A 54 5.06 14.37 9.35
C HIS A 54 6.41 14.05 8.69
N LYS A 55 6.51 12.91 8.00
CA LYS A 55 7.68 12.49 7.23
C LYS A 55 7.56 12.96 5.78
N TYR A 56 7.62 14.28 5.58
CA TYR A 56 7.30 14.89 4.30
C TYR A 56 8.27 14.52 3.17
N GLU A 57 9.57 14.33 3.46
CA GLU A 57 10.54 13.89 2.44
C GLU A 57 10.15 12.54 1.82
N LEU A 58 9.76 11.57 2.66
CA LEU A 58 9.24 10.28 2.22
C LEU A 58 7.91 10.44 1.48
N TYR A 59 7.02 11.30 1.99
CA TYR A 59 5.76 11.59 1.32
C TYR A 59 5.97 12.15 -0.09
N THR A 60 6.85 13.13 -0.30
CA THR A 60 7.09 13.73 -1.64
C THR A 60 7.59 12.71 -2.66
N VAL A 61 8.43 11.76 -2.25
CA VAL A 61 8.88 10.66 -3.12
C VAL A 61 7.70 9.73 -3.45
N LEU A 62 6.90 9.35 -2.47
CA LEU A 62 5.75 8.45 -2.68
C LEU A 62 4.60 9.13 -3.45
N ASP A 63 4.41 10.43 -3.26
CA ASP A 63 3.42 11.26 -3.95
C ASP A 63 3.77 11.39 -5.43
N SER A 64 5.06 11.44 -5.79
CA SER A 64 5.47 11.37 -7.19
C SER A 64 5.03 10.06 -7.85
N ILE A 65 5.11 8.92 -7.14
CA ILE A 65 4.60 7.62 -7.62
C ILE A 65 3.08 7.66 -7.77
N TRP A 66 2.37 8.30 -6.83
CA TRP A 66 0.93 8.47 -6.86
C TRP A 66 0.44 9.31 -8.05
N VAL A 67 1.14 10.42 -8.36
CA VAL A 67 0.85 11.27 -9.53
C VAL A 67 0.93 10.48 -10.84
N PHE A 68 1.91 9.58 -10.99
CA PHE A 68 2.00 8.72 -12.19
C PHE A 68 0.83 7.75 -12.35
N THR A 69 0.16 7.41 -11.26
CA THR A 69 -0.91 6.42 -11.25
C THR A 69 -2.32 6.99 -11.24
N SER A 70 -2.51 8.27 -10.88
CA SER A 70 -3.79 8.98 -11.02
C SER A 70 -4.01 9.58 -12.42
N LEU A 71 -2.93 9.70 -13.20
CA LEU A 71 -2.94 10.14 -14.60
C LEU A 71 -3.21 9.01 -15.61
N LEU A 72 -3.39 7.77 -15.13
CA LEU A 72 -3.68 6.58 -15.94
C LEU A 72 -5.18 6.26 -15.94
#